data_AF-A0A6J4HQR7-F1
#
_entry.id   AF-A0A6J4HQR7-F1
#
_cell.length_a   1.000
_cell.length_b   1.000
_cell.length_c   1.000
_cell.angle_alpha   90.00
_cell.angle_beta   90.00
_cell.angle_gamma   90.00
#
_symmetry.space_group_name_H-M   'P 1'
#
loop_
_entity.id
_entity.type
_entity.pdbx_description
1 polymer ?
#
loop_
_entity_poly.entity_id
_entity_poly.type
_entity_poly.pdbx_seq_one_letter_code
_entity_poly.pdbx_strand_id
1 'polypeptide(L)'
;MLLLALATALWLALLLAGGVPEPVQAQELDPVAVARSFSVAWNAHDVDAVVAHFAPDGVVREARLVWEMANDGSTATYVVYGGHLTGAHDAYGTGAHGSPPFTLEGGAVVWCGSGRIRAWAQRLFALRHRAEADGYTADAERVTWRYRARVDHYQLISGVPAAEGTAAMTARGGRITELVLIPAVESLQVREAAVRAALSRGAAAARTAATEPVTSRPPARGVRATAADDYWQLAAAGLGAAAWALSTVRGRARRARRLGG
;
A
#
# COMPACT_ATOMS: atom_id res chain seq x y z
N MET A 1 48.25 12.36 54.29
CA MET A 1 46.80 12.15 54.48
C MET A 1 45.95 13.37 54.12
N LEU A 2 46.37 14.61 54.42
CA LEU A 2 45.57 15.82 54.15
C LEU A 2 45.22 16.04 52.66
N LEU A 3 46.15 15.76 51.74
CA LEU A 3 45.95 15.91 50.28
C LEU A 3 44.92 14.92 49.71
N LEU A 4 44.79 13.72 50.31
CA LEU A 4 43.82 12.72 49.85
C LEU A 4 42.38 13.13 50.24
N ALA A 5 42.21 13.71 51.44
CA ALA A 5 40.93 14.20 51.92
C ALA A 5 40.40 15.41 51.13
N LEU A 6 41.32 16.26 50.63
CA LEU A 6 40.94 17.42 49.82
C LEU A 6 40.50 17.01 48.41
N ALA A 7 41.15 15.99 47.82
CA ALA A 7 40.78 15.46 46.52
C ALA A 7 39.40 14.78 46.54
N THR A 8 39.08 14.03 47.60
CA THR A 8 37.73 13.43 47.75
C THR A 8 36.65 14.47 47.99
N ALA A 9 36.93 15.50 48.79
CA ALA A 9 35.97 16.60 49.00
C ALA A 9 35.67 17.36 47.70
N LEU A 10 36.70 17.61 46.87
CA LEU A 10 36.53 18.28 45.59
C LEU A 10 35.75 17.43 44.58
N TRP A 11 35.98 16.12 44.56
CA TRP A 11 35.25 15.20 43.68
C TRP A 11 33.77 15.08 44.05
N LEU A 12 33.46 15.07 45.36
CA LEU A 12 32.08 15.07 45.86
C LEU A 12 31.37 16.40 45.56
N ALA A 13 32.07 17.53 45.69
CA ALA A 13 31.54 18.85 45.34
C ALA A 13 31.25 18.97 43.83
N LEU A 14 32.07 18.37 42.97
CA LEU A 14 31.83 18.30 41.52
C LEU A 14 30.63 17.42 41.15
N LEU A 15 30.39 16.32 41.89
CA LEU A 15 29.19 15.49 41.70
C LEU A 15 27.90 16.18 42.17
N LEU A 16 27.98 17.05 43.18
CA LEU A 16 26.83 17.80 43.69
C LEU A 16 26.58 19.10 42.90
N ALA A 17 27.61 19.70 42.33
CA ALA A 17 27.52 20.91 41.49
C ALA A 17 27.25 20.60 40.00
N GLY A 18 27.56 19.38 39.55
CA GLY A 18 27.05 18.83 38.29
C GLY A 18 25.57 18.53 38.45
N GLY A 19 24.75 19.58 38.51
CA GLY A 19 23.30 19.46 38.56
C GLY A 19 22.87 18.41 37.55
N VAL A 20 22.16 17.39 38.03
CA VAL A 20 21.53 16.37 37.18
C VAL A 20 20.91 17.18 36.04
N PRO A 21 21.41 17.05 34.79
CA PRO A 21 20.82 17.79 33.69
C PRO A 21 19.34 17.50 33.79
N GLU A 22 18.52 18.54 34.00
CA GLU A 22 17.07 18.37 33.97
C GLU A 22 16.82 17.48 32.77
N PRO A 23 16.20 16.30 32.96
CA PRO A 23 16.05 15.35 31.87
C PRO A 23 15.39 16.16 30.78
N VAL A 24 16.18 16.47 29.72
CA VAL A 24 15.77 17.37 28.65
C VAL A 24 14.41 16.82 28.28
N GLN A 25 13.35 17.54 28.67
CA GLN A 25 11.99 17.02 28.59
C GLN A 25 11.89 16.59 27.16
N ALA A 26 11.86 15.28 26.93
CA ALA A 26 12.08 14.70 25.62
C ALA A 26 11.04 15.35 24.76
N GLN A 27 11.46 16.34 23.97
CA GLN A 27 10.57 17.36 23.45
C GLN A 27 9.55 16.58 22.66
N GLU A 28 8.32 16.55 23.18
CA GLU A 28 7.34 15.56 22.76
C GLU A 28 7.12 15.82 21.28
N LEU A 29 7.67 14.91 20.47
CA LEU A 29 7.78 15.11 19.04
C LEU A 29 6.36 15.26 18.52
N ASP A 30 6.06 16.41 17.90
CA ASP A 30 4.75 16.70 17.34
C ASP A 30 4.28 15.50 16.51
N PRO A 31 3.25 14.76 16.96
CA PRO A 31 2.88 13.52 16.32
C PRO A 31 2.32 13.79 14.91
N VAL A 32 1.77 14.98 14.65
CA VAL A 32 1.37 15.40 13.30
C VAL A 32 2.59 15.57 12.39
N ALA A 33 3.71 16.09 12.90
CA ALA A 33 4.96 16.18 12.14
C ALA A 33 5.50 14.79 11.75
N VAL A 34 5.40 13.80 12.66
CA VAL A 34 5.76 12.40 12.35
C VAL A 34 4.89 11.84 11.22
N ALA A 35 3.57 12.04 11.28
CA ALA A 35 2.65 11.55 10.24
C ALA A 35 2.88 12.23 8.88
N ARG A 36 3.21 13.53 8.86
CA ARG A 36 3.58 14.27 7.65
C ARG A 36 4.89 13.76 7.05
N SER A 37 5.92 13.60 7.87
CA SER A 37 7.23 13.07 7.45
C SER A 37 7.09 11.65 6.88
N PHE A 38 6.31 10.79 7.52
CA PHE A 38 5.96 9.47 7.00
C PHE A 38 5.29 9.56 5.62
N SER A 39 4.35 10.49 5.45
CA SER A 39 3.63 10.70 4.18
C SER A 39 4.56 11.18 3.06
N VAL A 40 5.57 11.99 3.38
CA VAL A 40 6.62 12.41 2.43
C VAL A 40 7.48 11.21 2.01
N ALA A 41 8.00 10.44 2.98
CA ALA A 41 8.78 9.23 2.71
C ALA A 41 7.99 8.22 1.85
N TRP A 42 6.70 8.05 2.18
CA TRP A 42 5.80 7.17 1.45
C TRP A 42 5.66 7.57 -0.03
N ASN A 43 5.41 8.86 -0.30
CA ASN A 43 5.23 9.34 -1.67
C ASN A 43 6.55 9.48 -2.45
N ALA A 44 7.70 9.52 -1.75
CA ALA A 44 9.02 9.39 -2.36
C ALA A 44 9.36 7.94 -2.75
N HIS A 45 8.53 6.97 -2.38
CA HIS A 45 8.80 5.52 -2.52
C HIS A 45 10.11 5.09 -1.84
N ASP A 46 10.51 5.80 -0.77
CA ASP A 46 11.70 5.49 0.01
C ASP A 46 11.37 4.46 1.10
N VAL A 47 11.66 3.19 0.80
CA VAL A 47 11.40 2.07 1.70
C VAL A 47 12.17 2.20 3.01
N ASP A 48 13.42 2.64 2.96
CA ASP A 48 14.26 2.74 4.15
C ASP A 48 13.79 3.87 5.06
N ALA A 49 13.44 5.03 4.49
CA ALA A 49 12.84 6.10 5.24
C ALA A 49 11.49 5.69 5.84
N VAL A 50 10.63 4.99 5.11
CA VAL A 50 9.35 4.47 5.64
C VAL A 50 9.60 3.55 6.84
N VAL A 51 10.48 2.56 6.70
CA VAL A 51 10.78 1.62 7.80
C VAL A 51 11.39 2.34 9.00
N ALA A 52 12.22 3.36 8.76
CA ALA A 52 12.80 4.17 9.83
C ALA A 52 11.75 4.97 10.62
N HIS A 53 10.54 5.21 10.12
CA HIS A 53 9.50 5.84 10.95
C HIS A 53 8.94 4.89 12.02
N PHE A 54 9.06 3.58 11.86
CA PHE A 54 8.48 2.61 12.80
C PHE A 54 9.44 2.25 13.94
N ALA A 55 8.84 1.92 15.09
CA ALA A 55 9.53 1.20 16.16
C ALA A 55 9.96 -0.21 15.68
N PRO A 56 10.96 -0.87 16.29
CA PRO A 56 11.40 -2.21 15.91
C PRO A 56 10.28 -3.26 15.89
N ASP A 57 9.31 -3.12 16.80
CA ASP A 57 8.10 -3.93 16.96
C ASP A 57 6.83 -3.24 16.42
N GLY A 58 7.00 -2.18 15.63
CA GLY A 58 5.90 -1.42 15.06
C GLY A 58 4.96 -2.29 14.22
N VAL A 59 3.68 -1.92 14.21
CA VAL A 59 2.61 -2.68 13.56
C VAL A 59 1.92 -1.85 12.49
N VAL A 60 1.70 -2.44 11.32
CA VAL A 60 0.74 -1.95 10.33
C VAL A 60 -0.46 -2.89 10.33
N ARG A 61 -1.66 -2.32 10.47
CA ARG A 61 -2.94 -3.02 10.37
C ARG A 61 -3.75 -2.43 9.24
N GLU A 62 -4.27 -3.28 8.36
CA GLU A 62 -5.33 -2.87 7.43
C GLU A 62 -6.64 -3.55 7.83
N ALA A 63 -7.58 -2.74 8.29
CA ALA A 63 -8.86 -3.19 8.80
C ALA A 63 -9.85 -3.42 7.65
N ARG A 64 -10.73 -4.42 7.84
CA ARG A 64 -11.92 -4.65 7.01
C ARG A 64 -11.61 -4.86 5.51
N LEU A 65 -10.73 -5.78 5.22
CA LEU A 65 -10.57 -6.24 3.84
C LEU A 65 -11.66 -7.24 3.47
N VAL A 66 -12.23 -7.03 2.28
CA VAL A 66 -13.04 -8.04 1.60
C VAL A 66 -12.05 -9.03 0.99
N TRP A 67 -11.83 -10.13 1.69
CA TRP A 67 -11.09 -11.24 1.13
C TRP A 67 -11.99 -11.98 0.15
N GLU A 68 -11.54 -12.13 -1.10
CA GLU A 68 -11.99 -13.25 -1.90
C GLU A 68 -11.14 -14.46 -1.52
N MET A 69 -11.75 -15.36 -0.73
CA MET A 69 -11.29 -16.73 -0.64
C MET A 69 -11.45 -17.35 -2.03
N ALA A 70 -10.37 -17.89 -2.59
CA ALA A 70 -10.45 -18.76 -3.75
C ALA A 70 -11.46 -19.89 -3.46
N ASN A 71 -12.18 -20.36 -4.47
CA ASN A 71 -13.28 -21.34 -4.30
C ASN A 71 -12.83 -22.70 -3.72
N ASP A 72 -11.52 -22.92 -3.57
CA ASP A 72 -10.92 -24.10 -2.96
C ASP A 72 -10.46 -23.86 -1.51
N GLY A 73 -10.67 -22.66 -0.96
CA GLY A 73 -10.22 -22.28 0.38
C GLY A 73 -8.70 -22.15 0.52
N SER A 74 -7.93 -22.29 -0.57
CA SER A 74 -6.47 -22.37 -0.53
C SER A 74 -5.78 -21.00 -0.57
N THR A 75 -6.45 -19.99 -1.12
CA THR A 75 -5.83 -18.70 -1.40
C THR A 75 -6.73 -17.55 -0.94
N ALA A 76 -6.32 -16.85 0.11
CA ALA A 76 -6.86 -15.54 0.44
C ALA A 76 -6.14 -14.51 -0.45
N THR A 77 -6.84 -13.93 -1.41
CA THR A 77 -6.23 -12.88 -2.25
C THR A 77 -6.37 -11.55 -1.52
N TYR A 78 -5.24 -10.99 -1.12
CA TYR A 78 -5.19 -9.63 -0.63
C TYR A 78 -5.34 -8.67 -1.82
N VAL A 79 -6.52 -8.08 -1.94
CA VAL A 79 -6.84 -7.11 -2.99
C VAL A 79 -6.60 -5.71 -2.45
N VAL A 80 -5.41 -5.16 -2.71
CA VAL A 80 -5.11 -3.79 -2.28
C VAL A 80 -5.61 -2.85 -3.34
N TYR A 81 -6.64 -2.07 -3.00
CA TYR A 81 -7.16 -1.04 -3.90
C TYR A 81 -7.51 -1.57 -5.30
N GLY A 82 -8.05 -2.79 -5.38
CA GLY A 82 -8.41 -3.47 -6.64
C GLY A 82 -7.28 -4.27 -7.30
N GLY A 83 -6.02 -4.06 -6.89
CA GLY A 83 -4.88 -4.84 -7.36
C GLY A 83 -4.85 -6.20 -6.68
N HIS A 84 -4.96 -7.28 -7.47
CA HIS A 84 -4.75 -8.62 -6.96
C HIS A 84 -3.27 -8.79 -6.62
N LEU A 85 -2.93 -8.93 -5.33
CA LEU A 85 -1.66 -9.54 -4.96
C LEU A 85 -1.77 -11.06 -5.10
N THR A 86 -2.17 -11.54 -6.28
CA THR A 86 -2.10 -12.96 -6.61
C THR A 86 -0.63 -13.34 -6.71
N GLY A 87 -0.15 -14.13 -5.76
CA GLY A 87 1.09 -14.87 -5.92
C GLY A 87 2.34 -14.01 -6.07
N ALA A 88 2.77 -13.35 -4.98
CA ALA A 88 4.20 -13.20 -4.72
C ALA A 88 4.86 -14.55 -4.33
N HIS A 89 4.33 -15.67 -4.83
CA HIS A 89 4.95 -16.99 -4.70
C HIS A 89 6.13 -17.14 -5.68
N ASP A 90 6.06 -16.52 -6.86
CA ASP A 90 7.07 -16.75 -7.91
C ASP A 90 7.92 -15.53 -8.26
N ALA A 91 7.42 -14.30 -8.07
CA ALA A 91 8.12 -13.09 -8.53
C ALA A 91 9.40 -12.73 -7.73
N TYR A 92 9.64 -13.35 -6.56
CA TYR A 92 10.84 -13.15 -5.75
C TYR A 92 11.77 -14.36 -5.68
N GLY A 93 11.56 -15.37 -6.53
CA GLY A 93 12.58 -16.40 -6.81
C GLY A 93 13.00 -17.30 -5.63
N THR A 94 12.31 -17.27 -4.48
CA THR A 94 12.53 -18.24 -3.41
C THR A 94 11.51 -19.36 -3.56
N GLY A 95 11.90 -20.45 -4.24
CA GLY A 95 11.08 -21.64 -4.50
C GLY A 95 10.66 -22.46 -3.28
N ALA A 96 10.31 -21.80 -2.18
CA ALA A 96 9.67 -22.38 -1.02
C ALA A 96 8.35 -21.64 -0.81
N HIS A 97 7.34 -22.35 -0.30
CA HIS A 97 6.04 -21.80 0.06
C HIS A 97 6.15 -20.75 1.18
N GLY A 98 6.74 -19.60 0.89
CA GLY A 98 6.96 -18.53 1.86
C GLY A 98 5.61 -18.06 2.37
N SER A 99 5.40 -18.20 3.68
CA SER A 99 4.22 -17.65 4.32
C SER A 99 4.08 -16.18 3.91
N PRO A 100 2.86 -15.70 3.65
CA PRO A 100 2.64 -14.28 3.37
C PRO A 100 3.31 -13.45 4.46
N PRO A 101 3.91 -12.29 4.15
CA PRO A 101 4.62 -11.46 5.11
C PRO A 101 3.67 -10.76 6.11
N PHE A 102 2.47 -11.30 6.31
CA PHE A 102 1.43 -10.80 7.18
C PHE A 102 0.75 -11.94 7.96
N THR A 103 0.15 -11.59 9.10
CA THR A 103 -0.80 -12.45 9.83
C THR A 103 -2.23 -11.94 9.64
N LEU A 104 -3.20 -12.81 9.93
CA LEU A 104 -4.62 -12.47 10.00
C LEU A 104 -5.03 -12.39 11.47
N GLU A 105 -5.54 -11.24 11.90
CA GLU A 105 -6.00 -11.03 13.27
C GLU A 105 -7.33 -10.28 13.25
N GLY A 106 -8.40 -10.90 13.74
CA GLY A 106 -9.72 -10.23 13.84
C GLY A 106 -10.26 -9.70 12.51
N GLY A 107 -9.91 -10.35 11.38
CA GLY A 107 -10.30 -9.91 10.03
C GLY A 107 -9.44 -8.79 9.43
N ALA A 108 -8.37 -8.37 10.12
CA ALA A 108 -7.37 -7.45 9.60
C ALA A 108 -6.13 -8.17 9.07
N VAL A 109 -5.43 -7.54 8.13
CA VAL A 109 -4.06 -7.92 7.75
C VAL A 109 -3.09 -7.20 8.65
N VAL A 110 -2.09 -7.92 9.17
CA VAL A 110 -1.14 -7.37 10.13
C VAL A 110 0.30 -7.63 9.68
N TRP A 111 1.09 -6.56 9.57
CA TRP A 111 2.54 -6.61 9.39
C TRP A 111 3.19 -6.09 10.66
N CYS A 112 3.95 -6.95 11.33
CA CYS A 112 4.63 -6.61 12.59
C CYS A 112 6.15 -6.70 12.43
N GLY A 113 6.83 -5.66 12.90
CA GLY A 113 8.27 -5.52 12.86
C GLY A 113 8.84 -5.09 11.51
N SER A 114 10.07 -4.55 11.55
CA SER A 114 10.69 -3.85 10.42
C SER A 114 10.77 -4.70 9.13
N GLY A 115 11.04 -6.00 9.24
CA GLY A 115 11.13 -6.89 8.08
C GLY A 115 9.80 -7.05 7.33
N ARG A 116 8.69 -7.20 8.05
CA ARG A 116 7.35 -7.33 7.44
C ARG A 116 6.83 -5.99 6.91
N ILE A 117 7.09 -4.90 7.63
CA ILE A 117 6.76 -3.54 7.18
C ILE A 117 7.52 -3.19 5.90
N ARG A 118 8.82 -3.55 5.80
CA ARG A 118 9.60 -3.41 4.57
C ARG A 118 8.96 -4.14 3.40
N ALA A 119 8.61 -5.41 3.59
CA ALA A 119 7.98 -6.22 2.54
C ALA A 119 6.61 -5.65 2.12
N TRP A 120 5.84 -5.11 3.06
CA TRP A 120 4.60 -4.39 2.78
C TRP A 120 4.83 -3.15 1.92
N ALA A 121 5.75 -2.27 2.32
CA ALA A 121 6.06 -1.03 1.59
C ALA A 121 6.57 -1.34 0.17
N GLN A 122 7.52 -2.28 0.02
CA GLN A 122 8.05 -2.69 -1.28
C GLN A 122 6.95 -3.18 -2.23
N ARG A 123 5.99 -3.96 -1.74
CA ARG A 123 4.86 -4.45 -2.55
C ARG A 123 3.98 -3.31 -3.03
N LEU A 124 3.66 -2.35 -2.18
CA LEU A 124 2.84 -1.20 -2.59
C LEU A 124 3.62 -0.27 -3.53
N PHE A 125 4.92 -0.07 -3.33
CA PHE A 125 5.75 0.74 -4.22
C PHE A 125 6.00 0.10 -5.58
N ALA A 126 6.04 -1.24 -5.66
CA ALA A 126 6.05 -1.96 -6.94
C ALA A 126 4.79 -1.68 -7.78
N LEU A 127 3.66 -1.37 -7.13
CA LEU A 127 2.43 -0.90 -7.78
C LEU A 127 2.40 0.63 -7.98
N ARG A 128 3.51 1.31 -7.67
CA ARG A 128 3.65 2.77 -7.63
C ARG A 128 2.54 3.43 -6.81
N HIS A 129 2.22 2.80 -5.69
CA HIS A 129 1.19 3.29 -4.78
C HIS A 129 1.56 4.67 -4.23
N ARG A 130 0.64 5.62 -4.33
CA ARG A 130 0.74 6.97 -3.75
C ARG A 130 -0.48 7.24 -2.90
N ALA A 131 -0.31 8.01 -1.83
CA ALA A 131 -1.40 8.37 -0.93
C ALA A 131 -1.30 9.86 -0.58
N GLU A 132 -2.34 10.60 -0.97
CA GLU A 132 -2.55 11.98 -0.54
C GLU A 132 -3.20 11.93 0.85
N ALA A 133 -2.66 12.66 1.81
CA ALA A 133 -3.18 12.76 3.17
C ALA A 133 -3.80 14.14 3.41
N ASP A 134 -4.93 14.19 4.12
CA ASP A 134 -5.67 15.41 4.39
C ASP A 134 -6.32 15.38 5.79
N GLY A 135 -6.53 16.56 6.39
CA GLY A 135 -7.29 16.73 7.62
C GLY A 135 -6.71 16.00 8.83
N TYR A 136 -5.42 16.19 9.13
CA TYR A 136 -4.79 15.64 10.33
C TYR A 136 -5.45 16.19 11.59
N THR A 137 -5.87 15.28 12.47
CA THR A 137 -6.31 15.57 13.84
C THR A 137 -5.47 14.73 14.80
N ALA A 138 -5.07 15.31 15.92
CA ALA A 138 -4.25 14.63 16.91
C ALA A 138 -4.81 14.80 18.33
N ASP A 139 -4.67 13.74 19.12
CA ASP A 139 -4.71 13.79 20.58
C ASP A 139 -3.31 13.51 21.15
N ALA A 140 -3.21 13.23 22.46
CA ALA A 140 -1.92 13.03 23.14
C ALA A 140 -1.07 11.90 22.55
N GLU A 141 -1.66 10.83 22.01
CA GLU A 141 -0.89 9.67 21.52
C GLU A 141 -1.22 9.29 20.08
N ARG A 142 -2.37 9.76 19.55
CA ARG A 142 -2.93 9.29 18.29
C ARG A 142 -3.14 10.43 17.31
N VAL A 143 -2.74 10.19 16.06
CA VAL A 143 -3.05 11.04 14.92
C VAL A 143 -4.00 10.30 13.99
N THR A 144 -5.04 10.97 13.51
CA THR A 144 -5.92 10.46 12.47
C THR A 144 -5.99 11.40 11.30
N TRP A 145 -6.12 10.86 10.09
CA TRP A 145 -6.25 11.65 8.87
C TRP A 145 -7.03 10.88 7.81
N ARG A 146 -7.59 11.61 6.84
CA ARG A 146 -8.19 11.02 5.64
C ARG A 146 -7.09 10.82 4.60
N TYR A 147 -7.21 9.76 3.81
CA TYR A 147 -6.29 9.53 2.70
C TYR A 147 -7.02 9.25 1.39
N ARG A 148 -6.35 9.57 0.29
CA ARG A 148 -6.75 9.22 -1.09
C ARG A 148 -5.58 8.49 -1.77
N ALA A 149 -5.75 7.19 -1.97
CA ALA A 149 -4.76 6.27 -2.49
C ALA A 149 -4.95 5.98 -3.99
N ARG A 150 -3.84 5.98 -4.72
CA ARG A 150 -3.77 5.67 -6.16
C ARG A 150 -2.68 4.64 -6.42
N VAL A 151 -2.86 3.78 -7.41
CA VAL A 151 -1.81 2.92 -7.98
C VAL A 151 -1.80 3.11 -9.50
N ASP A 152 -0.62 3.11 -10.12
CA ASP A 152 -0.43 3.58 -11.51
C ASP A 152 -1.35 2.88 -12.52
N HIS A 153 -1.55 1.57 -12.37
CA HIS A 153 -2.38 0.77 -13.28
C HIS A 153 -3.82 1.32 -13.44
N TYR A 154 -4.36 2.01 -12.44
CA TYR A 154 -5.68 2.65 -12.55
C TYR A 154 -5.61 4.13 -12.86
N GLN A 155 -4.49 4.80 -12.61
CA GLN A 155 -4.32 6.21 -12.96
C GLN A 155 -4.39 6.44 -14.47
N LEU A 156 -3.96 5.45 -15.26
CA LEU A 156 -4.06 5.48 -16.72
C LEU A 156 -5.49 5.28 -17.23
N ILE A 157 -6.42 4.81 -16.39
CA ILE A 157 -7.79 4.55 -16.78
C ILE A 157 -8.65 5.78 -16.47
N SER A 158 -8.96 6.54 -17.52
CA SER A 158 -9.82 7.73 -17.40
C SER A 158 -11.16 7.42 -16.73
N GLY A 159 -11.50 8.21 -15.70
CA GLY A 159 -12.74 8.10 -14.94
C GLY A 159 -12.70 7.14 -13.74
N VAL A 160 -11.56 6.52 -13.42
CA VAL A 160 -11.42 5.71 -12.20
C VAL A 160 -10.97 6.60 -11.03
N PRO A 161 -11.77 6.75 -9.96
CA PRO A 161 -11.41 7.58 -8.82
C PRO A 161 -10.32 6.92 -7.95
N ALA A 162 -9.65 7.75 -7.14
CA ALA A 162 -8.78 7.25 -6.07
C ALA A 162 -9.60 6.43 -5.05
N ALA A 163 -8.95 5.48 -4.37
CA ALA A 163 -9.56 4.83 -3.22
C ALA A 163 -9.37 5.72 -1.99
N GLU A 164 -10.40 5.88 -1.18
CA GLU A 164 -10.37 6.73 0.00
C GLU A 164 -10.48 5.90 1.28
N GLY A 165 -10.02 6.48 2.38
CA GLY A 165 -10.17 5.88 3.70
C GLY A 165 -9.67 6.79 4.81
N THR A 166 -9.59 6.23 6.00
CA THR A 166 -9.04 6.87 7.19
C THR A 166 -7.81 6.10 7.64
N ALA A 167 -6.76 6.83 8.00
CA ALA A 167 -5.60 6.27 8.66
C ALA A 167 -5.54 6.79 10.10
N ALA A 168 -5.04 5.95 10.99
CA ALA A 168 -4.77 6.29 12.38
C ALA A 168 -3.38 5.79 12.76
N MET A 169 -2.61 6.62 13.44
CA MET A 169 -1.24 6.32 13.85
C MET A 169 -1.09 6.60 15.32
N THR A 170 -0.42 5.68 16.03
CA THR A 170 0.07 5.91 17.38
C THR A 170 1.59 6.07 17.32
N ALA A 171 2.13 7.14 17.91
CA ALA A 171 3.56 7.39 17.95
C ALA A 171 4.07 7.54 19.39
N ARG A 172 5.23 6.95 19.66
CA ARG A 172 5.91 7.03 20.97
C ARG A 172 7.39 7.26 20.76
N GLY A 173 7.96 8.25 21.45
CA GLY A 173 9.37 8.62 21.28
C GLY A 173 9.74 8.99 19.83
N GLY A 174 8.81 9.60 19.09
CA GLY A 174 9.01 9.96 17.68
C GLY A 174 8.96 8.80 16.68
N ARG A 175 8.56 7.60 17.11
CA ARG A 175 8.44 6.41 16.26
C ARG A 175 7.00 5.92 16.22
N ILE A 176 6.56 5.44 15.06
CA ILE A 176 5.27 4.81 14.86
C ILE A 176 5.27 3.43 15.52
N THR A 177 4.43 3.24 16.53
CA THR A 177 4.20 1.93 17.15
C THR A 177 3.05 1.20 16.49
N GLU A 178 2.04 1.92 15.99
CA GLU A 178 0.93 1.35 15.25
C GLU A 178 0.46 2.29 14.13
N LEU A 179 0.19 1.74 12.95
CA LEU A 179 -0.49 2.38 11.85
C LEU A 179 -1.70 1.52 11.43
N VAL A 180 -2.91 2.05 11.59
CA VAL A 180 -4.15 1.40 11.18
C VAL A 180 -4.72 2.11 9.96
N LEU A 181 -4.93 1.35 8.88
CA LEU A 181 -5.56 1.79 7.65
C LEU A 181 -6.97 1.22 7.57
N ILE A 182 -7.97 2.09 7.38
CA ILE A 182 -9.38 1.73 7.27
C ILE A 182 -9.90 2.25 5.92
N PRO A 183 -9.90 1.42 4.87
CA PRO A 183 -10.50 1.79 3.59
C PRO A 183 -12.00 2.09 3.73
N ALA A 184 -12.50 3.09 3.01
CA ALA A 184 -13.94 3.33 2.89
C ALA A 184 -14.53 2.33 1.89
N VAL A 185 -15.43 1.46 2.36
CA VAL A 185 -16.00 0.36 1.55
C VAL A 185 -16.73 0.91 0.31
N GLU A 186 -17.48 1.99 0.48
CA GLU A 186 -18.20 2.66 -0.60
C GLU A 186 -17.24 3.20 -1.65
N SER A 187 -16.10 3.77 -1.24
CA SER A 187 -15.06 4.26 -2.16
C SER A 187 -14.46 3.12 -2.99
N LEU A 188 -14.18 1.98 -2.36
CA LEU A 188 -13.71 0.79 -3.07
C LEU A 188 -14.74 0.27 -4.08
N GLN A 189 -16.02 0.23 -3.71
CA GLN A 189 -17.10 -0.20 -4.60
C GLN A 189 -17.27 0.73 -5.82
N VAL A 190 -17.25 2.05 -5.60
CA VAL A 190 -17.33 3.04 -6.68
C VAL A 190 -16.15 2.88 -7.63
N ARG A 191 -14.94 2.71 -7.09
CA ARG A 191 -13.74 2.48 -7.90
C ARG A 191 -13.83 1.19 -8.71
N GLU A 192 -14.25 0.08 -8.09
CA GLU A 192 -14.41 -1.20 -8.79
C GLU A 192 -15.44 -1.10 -9.94
N ALA A 193 -16.58 -0.45 -9.69
CA ALA A 193 -17.57 -0.19 -10.72
C ALA A 193 -17.01 0.66 -11.87
N ALA A 194 -16.23 1.71 -11.56
CA ALA A 194 -15.59 2.55 -12.55
C ALA A 194 -14.56 1.79 -13.40
N VAL A 195 -13.74 0.93 -12.78
CA VAL A 195 -12.82 0.04 -13.49
C VAL A 195 -13.59 -0.88 -14.43
N ARG A 196 -14.61 -1.57 -13.94
CA ARG A 196 -15.43 -2.48 -14.75
C ARG A 196 -16.10 -1.78 -15.93
N ALA A 197 -16.59 -0.56 -15.73
CA ALA A 197 -17.18 0.26 -16.78
C ALA A 197 -16.14 0.67 -17.83
N ALA A 198 -14.93 1.07 -17.41
CA ALA A 198 -13.84 1.42 -18.32
C ALA A 198 -13.38 0.23 -19.15
N LEU A 199 -13.23 -0.95 -18.54
CA LEU A 199 -12.89 -2.19 -19.24
C LEU A 199 -13.98 -2.56 -20.26
N SER A 200 -15.25 -2.42 -19.90
CA SER A 200 -16.38 -2.67 -20.80
C SER A 200 -16.37 -1.73 -22.02
N ARG A 201 -16.07 -0.43 -21.80
CA ARG A 201 -15.94 0.56 -22.88
C ARG A 201 -14.75 0.25 -23.79
N GLY A 202 -13.58 -0.08 -23.22
CA GLY A 202 -12.41 -0.48 -23.99
C GLY A 202 -12.66 -1.71 -24.86
N ALA A 203 -13.33 -2.73 -24.30
CA ALA A 203 -13.72 -3.93 -25.05
C ALA A 203 -14.73 -3.62 -26.17
N ALA A 204 -15.70 -2.73 -25.95
CA ALA A 204 -16.64 -2.30 -26.98
C ALA A 204 -15.93 -1.55 -28.11
N ALA A 205 -15.06 -0.60 -27.79
CA ALA A 205 -14.28 0.16 -28.77
C ALA A 205 -13.39 -0.75 -29.62
N ALA A 206 -12.72 -1.73 -29.00
CA ALA A 206 -11.89 -2.71 -29.70
C ALA A 206 -12.71 -3.57 -30.67
N ARG A 207 -13.94 -3.97 -30.29
CA ARG A 207 -14.85 -4.70 -31.18
C ARG A 207 -15.27 -3.85 -32.37
N THR A 208 -15.64 -2.59 -32.16
CA THR A 208 -16.01 -1.67 -33.25
C THR A 208 -14.84 -1.47 -34.23
N ALA A 209 -13.62 -1.27 -33.71
CA ALA A 209 -12.42 -1.13 -34.54
C ALA A 209 -12.10 -2.40 -35.36
N ALA A 210 -12.37 -3.59 -34.80
CA ALA A 210 -12.17 -4.85 -35.51
C ALA A 210 -13.20 -5.11 -36.63
N THR A 211 -14.38 -4.46 -36.55
CA THR A 211 -15.43 -4.57 -37.58
C THR A 211 -15.30 -3.55 -38.71
N GLU A 212 -14.48 -2.51 -38.54
CA GLU A 212 -14.22 -1.58 -39.64
C GLU A 212 -13.51 -2.34 -40.77
N PRO A 213 -14.11 -2.41 -41.98
CA PRO A 213 -13.48 -3.09 -43.08
C PRO A 213 -12.14 -2.45 -43.34
N VAL A 214 -11.10 -3.28 -43.51
CA VAL A 214 -9.76 -2.87 -43.94
C VAL A 214 -9.88 -2.34 -45.37
N THR A 215 -10.44 -1.14 -45.50
CA THR A 215 -10.49 -0.38 -46.74
C THR A 215 -9.06 0.06 -46.96
N SER A 216 -8.33 -0.78 -47.71
CA SER A 216 -6.97 -0.58 -48.25
C SER A 216 -6.34 0.75 -47.85
N ARG A 217 -5.85 0.84 -46.60
CA ARG A 217 -5.08 2.00 -46.17
C ARG A 217 -3.83 1.97 -47.04
N PRO A 218 -3.59 3.00 -47.88
CA PRO A 218 -2.42 3.01 -48.75
C PRO A 218 -1.18 2.77 -47.88
N PRO A 219 -0.22 1.93 -48.30
CA PRO A 219 0.99 1.70 -47.51
C PRO A 219 1.65 3.04 -47.25
N ALA A 220 1.59 3.49 -45.99
CA ALA A 220 2.20 4.74 -45.56
C ALA A 220 3.72 4.56 -45.67
N ARG A 221 4.27 4.99 -46.80
CA ARG A 221 5.72 5.02 -47.06
C ARG A 221 6.35 6.00 -46.06
N GLY A 222 7.06 5.47 -45.06
CA GLY A 222 8.17 6.19 -44.42
C GLY A 222 8.01 6.71 -43.00
N VAL A 223 6.92 6.44 -42.26
CA VAL A 223 6.85 6.86 -40.85
C VAL A 223 7.33 5.75 -39.92
N ARG A 224 8.54 5.93 -39.38
CA ARG A 224 9.18 5.06 -38.39
C ARG A 224 8.28 4.94 -37.17
N ALA A 225 7.84 3.72 -36.84
CA ALA A 225 6.87 3.42 -35.81
C ALA A 225 7.41 3.74 -34.40
N THR A 226 6.92 4.83 -33.80
CA THR A 226 7.01 5.09 -32.34
C THR A 226 5.67 4.94 -31.63
N ALA A 227 4.56 4.80 -32.37
CA ALA A 227 3.21 4.64 -31.82
C ALA A 227 2.85 3.19 -31.42
N ALA A 228 3.77 2.24 -31.61
CA ALA A 228 3.53 0.83 -31.28
C ALA A 228 3.53 0.58 -29.76
N ASP A 229 4.25 1.38 -28.98
CA ASP A 229 4.41 1.15 -27.53
C ASP A 229 3.16 1.56 -26.73
N ASP A 230 2.48 2.65 -27.10
CA ASP A 230 1.24 3.09 -26.43
C ASP A 230 0.07 2.14 -26.72
N TYR A 231 0.01 1.60 -27.95
CA TYR A 231 -1.02 0.65 -28.33
C TYR A 231 -0.84 -0.71 -27.64
N TRP A 232 0.39 -1.10 -27.35
CA TRP A 232 0.69 -2.36 -26.67
C TRP A 232 0.39 -2.33 -25.19
N GLN A 233 0.52 -1.18 -24.52
CA GLN A 233 0.07 -1.03 -23.13
C GLN A 233 -1.46 -1.10 -23.02
N LEU A 234 -2.20 -0.46 -23.94
CA LEU A 234 -3.67 -0.56 -23.97
C LEU A 234 -4.15 -1.97 -24.38
N ALA A 235 -3.47 -2.63 -25.31
CA ALA A 235 -3.78 -4.00 -25.72
C ALA A 235 -3.44 -5.02 -24.61
N ALA A 236 -2.30 -4.86 -23.92
CA ALA A 236 -1.95 -5.70 -22.78
C ALA A 236 -2.92 -5.48 -21.60
N ALA A 237 -3.33 -4.24 -21.35
CA ALA A 237 -4.38 -3.93 -20.37
C ALA A 237 -5.73 -4.53 -20.78
N GLY A 238 -6.08 -4.48 -22.08
CA GLY A 238 -7.28 -5.10 -22.64
C GLY A 238 -7.28 -6.63 -22.54
N LEU A 239 -6.13 -7.26 -22.80
CA LEU A 239 -5.94 -8.71 -22.67
C LEU A 239 -5.95 -9.16 -21.21
N GLY A 240 -5.32 -8.40 -20.31
CA GLY A 240 -5.39 -8.63 -18.86
C GLY A 240 -6.81 -8.52 -18.32
N ALA A 241 -7.57 -7.52 -18.79
CA ALA A 241 -8.98 -7.35 -18.46
C ALA A 241 -9.88 -8.47 -19.01
N ALA A 242 -9.62 -8.93 -20.23
CA ALA A 242 -10.33 -10.07 -20.82
C ALA A 242 -10.04 -11.36 -20.04
N ALA A 243 -8.77 -11.60 -19.67
CA ALA A 243 -8.39 -12.73 -18.83
C ALA A 243 -9.06 -12.69 -17.45
N TRP A 244 -9.17 -11.52 -16.84
CA TRP A 244 -9.88 -11.29 -15.58
C TRP A 244 -11.40 -11.54 -15.69
N ALA A 245 -12.04 -11.06 -16.75
CA ALA A 245 -13.46 -11.33 -17.00
C ALA A 245 -13.74 -12.83 -17.20
N LEU A 246 -12.83 -13.54 -17.88
CA LEU A 246 -12.93 -14.99 -18.09
C LEU A 246 -12.73 -15.79 -16.80
N SER A 247 -11.84 -15.38 -15.90
CA SER A 247 -11.60 -16.08 -14.63
C SER A 247 -12.79 -15.95 -13.67
N THR A 248 -13.40 -14.76 -13.59
CA THR A 248 -14.57 -14.49 -12.73
C THR A 248 -15.83 -15.22 -13.22
N VAL A 249 -16.09 -15.24 -14.53
CA VAL A 249 -17.21 -15.99 -15.13
C VAL A 249 -17.05 -17.50 -14.92
N ARG A 250 -15.85 -18.06 -15.10
CA ARG A 250 -15.57 -19.48 -14.83
C ARG A 250 -15.76 -19.82 -13.35
N GLY A 251 -15.39 -18.92 -12.44
CA GLY A 251 -15.64 -19.08 -11.00
C GLY A 251 -17.13 -19.19 -10.67
N ARG A 252 -17.97 -18.31 -11.24
CA ARG A 252 -19.44 -18.33 -11.02
C ARG A 252 -20.11 -19.56 -11.63
N ALA A 253 -19.71 -19.97 -12.84
CA ALA A 253 -20.25 -21.17 -13.49
C ALA A 253 -19.93 -22.47 -12.72
N ARG A 254 -18.83 -22.50 -11.97
CA ARG A 254 -18.49 -23.61 -11.06
C ARG A 254 -19.33 -23.58 -9.78
N ARG A 255 -19.66 -22.40 -9.23
CA ARG A 255 -20.58 -22.28 -8.08
C ARG A 255 -21.99 -22.78 -8.41
N ALA A 256 -22.53 -22.39 -9.57
CA ALA A 256 -23.86 -22.83 -10.00
C ALA A 256 -23.96 -24.38 -10.13
N ARG A 257 -22.88 -25.04 -10.55
CA ARG A 257 -22.83 -26.51 -10.65
C ARG A 257 -22.69 -27.22 -9.30
N ARG A 258 -22.07 -26.60 -8.29
CA ARG A 258 -21.90 -27.21 -6.95
C ARG A 258 -23.11 -27.03 -6.03
N LEU A 259 -23.97 -26.06 -6.31
CA LEU A 259 -25.19 -25.82 -5.53
C LEU A 259 -26.42 -26.54 -6.12
N GLY A 260 -26.28 -27.15 -7.30
CA GLY A 260 -27.36 -27.82 -8.03
C GLY A 260 -27.25 -29.35 -8.09
N GLY A 261 -26.37 -29.96 -7.29
CA GLY A 261 -26.22 -31.41 -7.16
C GLY A 261 -25.96 -31.79 -5.72
#